data_AF-A0A935V6B9-F1
#
_entry.id   AF-A0A935V6B9-F1
#
_cell.length_a   1.000
_cell.length_b   1.000
_cell.length_c   1.000
_cell.angle_alpha   90.00
_cell.angle_beta   90.00
_cell.angle_gamma   90.00
#
_symmetry.space_group_name_H-M   'P 1'
#
loop_
_entity.id
_entity.type
_entity.pdbx_description
1 polymer ?
#
loop_
_entity_poly.entity_id
_entity_poly.type
_entity_poly.pdbx_seq_one_letter_code
_entity_poly.pdbx_strand_id
1 'polypeptide(L)'
;MISIANTAKGTKPVDPEAANLRIAPVATLKIAAPVAAGGAARSGEQIYQAACAACHDAGVAGAPKLGDKGAWAPRLALGLDGLLKSAIAGKNAMPPKGGSDANDTELAAAIVFVANKSGGKFKEPAGK
;
A
#
# COMPACT_ATOMS: atom_id res chain seq x y z
N MET A 1 15.02 -17.76 74.22
CA MET A 1 14.63 -16.81 73.15
C MET A 1 15.64 -17.02 72.04
N ILE A 2 15.31 -17.70 70.93
CA ILE A 2 14.71 -17.10 69.72
C ILE A 2 13.99 -18.23 68.97
N SER A 3 12.68 -18.10 68.75
CA SER A 3 11.94 -18.90 67.76
C SER A 3 11.72 -18.03 66.53
N ILE A 4 12.25 -18.49 65.40
CA ILE A 4 12.07 -17.87 64.09
C ILE A 4 10.92 -18.63 63.42
N ALA A 5 9.81 -17.95 63.11
CA ALA A 5 8.80 -18.47 62.20
C ALA A 5 8.63 -17.48 61.04
N ASN A 6 9.16 -17.91 59.89
CA ASN A 6 9.21 -17.21 58.62
C ASN A 6 7.82 -17.10 57.99
N THR A 7 7.35 -15.87 57.76
CA THR A 7 6.16 -15.58 56.96
C THR A 7 6.51 -15.65 55.47
N ALA A 8 6.29 -16.79 54.83
CA ALA A 8 6.28 -16.87 53.36
C ALA A 8 4.91 -16.40 52.83
N LYS A 9 4.85 -15.16 52.35
CA LYS A 9 3.74 -14.64 51.52
C LYS A 9 3.71 -15.39 50.19
N GLY A 10 2.49 -15.68 49.76
CA GLY A 10 2.18 -16.72 48.79
C GLY A 10 2.69 -16.49 47.37
N THR A 11 2.94 -17.60 46.71
CA THR A 11 2.90 -17.72 45.26
C THR A 11 1.73 -18.67 44.93
N LYS A 12 0.71 -18.14 44.24
CA LYS A 12 -0.36 -19.00 43.72
C LYS A 12 0.22 -19.88 42.61
N PRO A 13 -0.15 -21.17 42.53
CA PRO A 13 0.21 -22.00 41.40
C PRO A 13 -0.24 -21.32 40.10
N VAL A 14 0.66 -21.21 39.14
CA VAL A 14 0.31 -20.74 37.79
C VAL A 14 -0.56 -21.83 37.15
N ASP A 15 -1.82 -21.50 36.93
CA ASP A 15 -2.74 -22.36 36.17
C ASP A 15 -2.25 -22.39 34.71
N PRO A 16 -1.78 -23.54 34.20
CA PRO A 16 -1.23 -23.65 32.85
C PRO A 16 -2.28 -23.35 31.77
N GLU A 17 -3.57 -23.52 32.07
CA GLU A 17 -4.68 -23.22 31.16
C GLU A 17 -4.80 -21.70 30.95
N ALA A 18 -4.74 -20.94 32.04
CA ALA A 18 -4.80 -19.48 32.02
C ALA A 18 -3.54 -18.83 31.41
N ALA A 19 -2.40 -19.50 31.53
CA ALA A 19 -1.17 -19.08 30.87
C ALA A 19 -1.29 -19.24 29.35
N ASN A 20 -1.77 -20.40 28.87
CA ASN A 20 -1.91 -20.68 27.43
C ASN A 20 -2.89 -19.73 26.71
N LEU A 21 -3.97 -19.32 27.38
CA LEU A 21 -4.92 -18.33 26.85
C LEU A 21 -4.29 -16.94 26.62
N ARG A 22 -3.23 -16.58 27.37
CA ARG A 22 -2.56 -15.27 27.27
C ARG A 22 -1.46 -15.21 26.22
N ILE A 23 -1.00 -16.36 25.74
CA ILE A 23 0.00 -16.50 24.66
C ILE A 23 -0.66 -16.91 23.34
N ALA A 24 -1.99 -17.07 23.34
CA ALA A 24 -2.74 -17.35 22.13
C ALA A 24 -2.65 -16.16 21.15
N PRO A 25 -2.47 -16.41 19.84
CA PRO A 25 -2.36 -15.35 18.85
C PRO A 25 -3.68 -14.58 18.75
N VAL A 26 -3.62 -13.26 18.97
CA VAL A 26 -4.80 -12.36 18.90
C VAL A 26 -5.23 -12.04 17.46
N ALA A 27 -4.42 -12.42 16.47
CA ALA A 27 -4.74 -12.30 15.05
C ALA A 27 -3.89 -13.28 14.23
N THR A 28 -4.49 -13.82 13.16
CA THR A 28 -3.78 -14.60 12.14
C THR A 28 -3.53 -13.72 10.93
N LEU A 29 -2.26 -13.45 10.63
CA LEU A 29 -1.86 -12.77 9.41
C LEU A 29 -1.77 -13.80 8.28
N LYS A 30 -2.71 -13.77 7.34
CA LYS A 30 -2.59 -14.54 6.09
C LYS A 30 -1.69 -13.76 5.14
N ILE A 31 -0.43 -14.18 5.06
CA ILE A 31 0.44 -13.75 3.96
C ILE A 31 -0.04 -14.48 2.72
N ALA A 32 -0.55 -13.73 1.73
CA ALA A 32 -0.88 -14.30 0.44
C ALA A 32 0.39 -14.95 -0.15
N ALA A 33 0.27 -16.18 -0.65
CA ALA A 33 1.37 -16.89 -1.29
C ALA A 33 2.06 -15.99 -2.34
N PRO A 34 3.39 -16.14 -2.56
CA PRO A 34 4.04 -15.45 -3.65
C PRO A 34 3.26 -15.79 -4.92
N VAL A 35 2.71 -14.75 -5.54
CA VAL A 35 2.01 -14.88 -6.81
C VAL A 35 3.05 -15.44 -7.78
N ALA A 36 2.86 -16.70 -8.19
CA ALA A 36 3.64 -17.29 -9.27
C ALA A 36 3.64 -16.30 -10.44
N ALA A 37 4.79 -16.09 -11.07
CA ALA A 37 4.88 -15.29 -12.29
C ALA A 37 3.88 -15.86 -13.32
N GLY A 38 2.71 -15.22 -13.42
CA GLY A 38 1.49 -15.84 -13.95
C GLY A 38 0.18 -15.51 -13.20
N GLY A 39 0.23 -14.73 -12.11
CA GLY A 39 -0.98 -14.08 -11.58
C GLY A 39 -1.49 -12.99 -12.52
N ALA A 40 -2.81 -12.89 -12.66
CA ALA A 40 -3.45 -11.84 -13.44
C ALA A 40 -2.86 -10.46 -13.10
N ALA A 41 -2.52 -9.68 -14.12
CA ALA A 41 -1.97 -8.34 -13.95
C ALA A 41 -2.86 -7.52 -13.00
N ARG A 42 -2.24 -6.83 -12.03
CA ARG A 42 -2.98 -6.00 -11.08
C ARG A 42 -3.66 -4.86 -11.84
N SER A 43 -4.92 -4.59 -11.48
CA SER A 43 -5.65 -3.44 -12.02
C SER A 43 -4.99 -2.13 -11.62
N GLY A 44 -5.26 -1.06 -12.39
CA GLY A 44 -4.74 0.27 -12.09
C GLY A 44 -5.16 0.78 -10.70
N GLU A 45 -6.37 0.46 -10.26
CA GLU A 45 -6.84 0.79 -8.92
C GLU A 45 -6.06 0.05 -7.83
N GLN A 46 -5.77 -1.24 -8.03
CA GLN A 46 -4.97 -2.01 -7.06
C GLN A 46 -3.55 -1.44 -6.92
N ILE A 47 -2.90 -1.08 -8.02
CA ILE A 47 -1.59 -0.43 -7.98
C ILE A 47 -1.68 0.95 -7.30
N TYR A 48 -2.71 1.72 -7.62
CA TYR A 48 -2.93 3.02 -7.01
C TYR A 48 -3.02 2.91 -5.49
N GLN A 49 -3.85 2.00 -4.98
CA GLN A 49 -4.03 1.80 -3.55
C GLN A 49 -2.76 1.26 -2.88
N ALA A 50 -2.02 0.38 -3.56
CA ALA A 50 -0.82 -0.25 -2.99
C ALA A 50 0.38 0.71 -2.87
N ALA A 51 0.52 1.66 -3.80
CA ALA A 51 1.74 2.49 -3.88
C ALA A 51 1.49 4.00 -4.05
N CYS A 52 0.48 4.39 -4.82
CA CYS A 52 0.32 5.78 -5.27
C CYS A 52 -0.49 6.63 -4.28
N ALA A 53 -1.48 6.04 -3.63
CA ALA A 53 -2.44 6.69 -2.73
C ALA A 53 -1.73 7.43 -1.58
N ALA A 54 -0.63 6.87 -1.08
CA ALA A 54 0.19 7.46 -0.02
C ALA A 54 0.58 8.93 -0.27
N CYS A 55 0.76 9.31 -1.54
CA CYS A 55 1.05 10.69 -1.93
C CYS A 55 -0.11 11.38 -2.63
N HIS A 56 -0.84 10.66 -3.50
CA HIS A 56 -1.83 11.26 -4.38
C HIS A 56 -3.23 11.43 -3.77
N ASP A 57 -3.53 10.84 -2.60
CA ASP A 57 -4.80 11.14 -1.92
C ASP A 57 -4.74 12.50 -1.21
N ALA A 58 -3.70 12.73 -0.42
CA ALA A 58 -3.53 13.94 0.38
C ALA A 58 -2.70 15.03 -0.30
N GLY A 59 -2.09 14.74 -1.45
CA GLY A 59 -1.21 15.67 -2.17
C GLY A 59 0.12 15.91 -1.46
N VAL A 60 0.69 14.85 -0.88
CA VAL A 60 1.95 14.90 -0.11
C VAL A 60 3.06 15.46 -0.99
N ALA A 61 3.88 16.36 -0.43
CA ALA A 61 4.99 17.01 -1.12
C ALA A 61 4.59 17.69 -2.45
N GLY A 62 3.34 18.15 -2.57
CA GLY A 62 2.82 18.79 -3.79
C GLY A 62 2.42 17.81 -4.89
N ALA A 63 2.22 16.53 -4.56
CA ALA A 63 1.67 15.56 -5.49
C ALA A 63 0.26 16.01 -5.97
N PRO A 64 -0.06 15.88 -7.27
CA PRO A 64 -1.38 16.23 -7.78
C PRO A 64 -2.42 15.26 -7.19
N LYS A 65 -3.41 15.82 -6.49
CA LYS A 65 -4.43 15.01 -5.80
C LYS A 65 -5.32 14.27 -6.78
N LEU A 66 -5.68 13.03 -6.47
CA LEU A 66 -6.68 12.28 -7.24
C LEU A 66 -8.00 13.07 -7.28
N GLY A 67 -8.57 13.22 -8.47
CA GLY A 67 -9.83 13.93 -8.67
C GLY A 67 -9.69 15.45 -8.82
N ASP A 68 -8.52 16.03 -8.55
CA ASP A 68 -8.27 17.46 -8.75
C ASP A 68 -8.10 17.78 -10.25
N LYS A 69 -9.22 18.05 -10.92
CA LYS A 69 -9.25 18.35 -12.35
C LYS A 69 -8.38 19.57 -12.71
N GLY A 70 -8.26 20.56 -11.82
CA GLY A 70 -7.44 21.75 -12.06
C GLY A 70 -5.95 21.41 -12.06
N ALA A 71 -5.51 20.63 -11.08
CA ALA A 71 -4.15 20.14 -11.05
C ALA A 71 -3.88 19.21 -12.24
N TRP A 72 -4.81 18.33 -12.61
CA TRP A 72 -4.58 17.31 -13.63
C TRP A 72 -4.71 17.81 -15.07
N ALA A 73 -5.50 18.84 -15.37
CA ALA A 73 -5.69 19.36 -16.74
C ALA A 73 -4.40 19.56 -17.54
N PRO A 74 -3.37 20.31 -17.05
CA PRO A 74 -2.12 20.47 -17.81
C PRO A 74 -1.27 19.19 -17.87
N ARG A 75 -1.45 18.24 -16.95
CA ARG A 75 -0.76 16.94 -17.01
C ARG A 75 -1.41 16.02 -18.05
N LEU A 76 -2.74 16.03 -18.14
CA LEU A 76 -3.49 15.22 -19.10
C LEU A 76 -3.18 15.62 -20.55
N ALA A 77 -2.79 16.87 -20.80
CA ALA A 77 -2.33 17.34 -22.10
C ALA A 77 -1.05 16.64 -22.62
N LEU A 78 -0.28 15.99 -21.74
CA LEU A 78 0.88 15.18 -22.12
C LEU A 78 0.51 13.84 -22.75
N GLY A 79 -0.77 13.43 -22.64
CA GLY A 79 -1.22 12.10 -23.02
C GLY A 79 -0.68 10.99 -22.11
N LEU A 80 -1.12 9.76 -22.36
CA LEU A 80 -0.73 8.61 -21.54
C LEU A 80 0.78 8.36 -21.58
N ASP A 81 1.41 8.43 -22.77
CA ASP A 81 2.84 8.12 -22.93
C ASP A 81 3.74 9.12 -22.19
N GLY A 82 3.40 10.41 -22.22
CA GLY A 82 4.15 11.45 -21.50
C GLY A 82 4.03 11.31 -19.98
N LEU A 83 2.83 10.93 -19.51
CA LEU A 83 2.60 10.61 -18.10
C LEU A 83 3.37 9.36 -17.68
N LEU A 84 3.34 8.29 -18.48
CA LEU A 84 4.05 7.05 -18.22
C LEU A 84 5.56 7.29 -18.16
N LYS A 85 6.12 8.04 -19.11
CA LYS A 85 7.53 8.42 -19.10
C LYS A 85 7.92 9.18 -17.83
N SER A 86 7.06 10.11 -17.39
CA SER A 86 7.28 10.85 -16.14
C SER A 86 7.19 9.94 -14.91
N ALA A 87 6.27 8.99 -14.91
CA ALA A 87 6.10 8.01 -13.84
C ALA A 87 7.30 7.07 -13.73
N ILE A 88 7.76 6.53 -14.86
CA ILE A 88 8.92 5.64 -14.93
C ILE A 88 10.18 6.35 -14.45
N ALA A 89 10.46 7.55 -14.96
CA ALA A 89 11.65 8.31 -14.59
C ALA A 89 11.61 8.86 -13.15
N GLY A 90 10.42 9.05 -12.59
CA GLY A 90 10.22 9.87 -11.39
C GLY A 90 10.24 11.37 -11.73
N LYS A 91 9.64 12.17 -10.84
CA LYS A 91 9.56 13.63 -11.03
C LYS A 91 9.39 14.34 -9.69
N ASN A 92 10.25 15.32 -9.43
CA ASN A 92 10.28 16.03 -8.14
C ASN A 92 10.40 15.03 -6.97
N ALA A 93 9.49 15.10 -5.99
CA ALA A 93 9.44 14.17 -4.86
C ALA A 93 8.87 12.78 -5.23
N MET A 94 8.33 12.60 -6.44
CA MET A 94 7.82 11.29 -6.87
C MET A 94 8.99 10.39 -7.31
N PRO A 95 9.22 9.25 -6.64
CA PRO A 95 10.30 8.33 -6.99
C PRO A 95 10.04 7.64 -8.34
N PRO A 96 11.07 7.03 -8.96
CA PRO A 96 10.92 6.20 -10.15
C PRO A 96 9.82 5.14 -9.96
N LYS A 97 8.97 4.98 -10.99
CA LYS A 97 7.80 4.09 -11.00
C LYS A 97 6.83 4.31 -9.83
N GLY A 98 6.82 5.51 -9.23
CA GLY A 98 6.02 5.82 -8.04
C GLY A 98 6.39 4.98 -6.82
N GLY A 99 7.59 4.38 -6.80
CA GLY A 99 8.01 3.47 -5.72
C GLY A 99 7.33 2.10 -5.77
N SER A 100 6.62 1.79 -6.86
CA SER A 100 5.96 0.50 -7.06
C SER A 100 6.88 -0.51 -7.74
N ASP A 101 6.57 -1.79 -7.55
CA ASP A 101 7.13 -2.92 -8.29
C ASP A 101 6.37 -3.19 -9.61
N ALA A 102 5.41 -2.34 -9.97
CA ALA A 102 4.54 -2.52 -11.12
C ALA A 102 5.33 -2.63 -12.42
N ASN A 103 4.98 -3.56 -13.30
CA ASN A 103 5.51 -3.51 -14.68
C ASN A 103 4.91 -2.32 -15.45
N ASP A 104 5.43 -2.02 -16.64
CA ASP A 104 5.01 -0.84 -17.39
C ASP A 104 3.51 -0.86 -17.76
N THR A 105 2.93 -2.03 -18.01
CA THR A 105 1.50 -2.19 -18.29
C THR A 105 0.65 -1.90 -17.05
N GLU A 106 1.04 -2.44 -15.89
CA GLU A 106 0.38 -2.19 -14.61
C GLU A 106 0.49 -0.71 -14.21
N LEU A 107 1.66 -0.09 -14.42
CA LEU A 107 1.88 1.32 -14.17
C LEU A 107 1.04 2.20 -15.09
N ALA A 108 0.95 1.86 -16.38
CA ALA A 108 0.08 2.54 -17.32
C ALA A 108 -1.40 2.41 -16.93
N ALA A 109 -1.85 1.24 -16.46
CA ALA A 109 -3.20 1.07 -15.94
C ALA A 109 -3.47 1.96 -14.72
N ALA A 110 -2.52 2.09 -13.80
CA ALA A 110 -2.62 3.00 -12.66
C ALA A 110 -2.74 4.47 -13.10
N ILE A 111 -1.96 4.88 -14.09
CA ILE A 111 -2.03 6.23 -14.66
C ILE A 111 -3.40 6.47 -15.30
N VAL A 112 -3.94 5.50 -16.05
CA VAL A 112 -5.28 5.60 -16.63
C VAL A 112 -6.34 5.75 -15.54
N PHE A 113 -6.27 4.96 -14.47
CA PHE A 113 -7.17 5.09 -13.33
C PHE A 113 -7.16 6.51 -12.75
N VAL A 114 -5.97 7.02 -12.42
CA VAL A 114 -5.80 8.36 -11.84
C VAL A 114 -6.27 9.45 -12.80
N ALA A 115 -5.87 9.35 -14.06
CA ALA A 115 -6.25 10.30 -15.10
C ALA A 115 -7.76 10.36 -15.27
N ASN A 116 -8.43 9.21 -15.39
CA ASN A 116 -9.87 9.13 -15.62
C ASN A 116 -10.68 9.61 -14.40
N LYS A 117 -10.19 9.34 -13.18
CA LYS A 117 -10.76 9.93 -11.96
C LYS A 117 -10.56 11.44 -11.87
N SER A 118 -9.56 11.97 -12.56
CA SER A 118 -9.17 13.39 -12.52
C SER A 118 -9.56 14.19 -13.78
N GLY A 119 -10.50 13.69 -14.57
CA GLY A 119 -11.06 14.40 -15.74
C GLY A 119 -10.50 13.99 -17.10
N GLY A 120 -9.58 13.02 -17.14
CA GLY A 120 -9.10 12.39 -18.36
C GLY A 120 -10.09 11.37 -18.94
N LYS A 121 -9.80 10.91 -20.16
CA LYS A 121 -10.52 9.83 -20.85
C LYS A 121 -9.54 8.94 -21.61
N PHE A 122 -8.62 8.33 -20.88
CA PHE A 122 -7.67 7.37 -21.45
C PHE A 122 -8.29 5.98 -21.48
N LYS A 123 -7.97 5.23 -22.54
CA LYS A 123 -8.30 3.83 -22.66
C LYS A 123 -7.33 3.02 -21.79
N GLU A 124 -7.86 2.06 -21.05
CA GLU A 124 -7.04 1.15 -20.26
C GLU A 124 -6.12 0.34 -21.19
N PRO A 125 -4.81 0.26 -20.89
CA PRO A 125 -3.90 -0.55 -21.68
C PRO A 125 -4.35 -2.01 -21.60
N ALA A 126 -4.42 -2.68 -22.75
CA ALA A 126 -4.78 -4.08 -22.77
C ALA A 126 -3.75 -4.87 -21.95
N GLY A 127 -4.22 -5.54 -20.89
CA GLY A 127 -3.41 -6.49 -20.16
C GLY A 127 -2.88 -7.54 -21.13
N LYS A 128 -1.57 -7.74 -21.13
CA LYS A 128 -0.95 -8.88 -21.81
C LYS A 128 -0.86 -10.05 -20.85
#